data_AF-A0A1K1R744-F1
#
_entry.id   AF-A0A1K1R744-F1
#
_cell.length_a   1.000
_cell.length_b   1.000
_cell.length_c   1.000
_cell.angle_alpha   90.00
_cell.angle_beta   90.00
_cell.angle_gamma   90.00
#
_symmetry.space_group_name_H-M   'P 1'
#
loop_
_entity.id
_entity.type
_entity.pdbx_description
1 polymer ?
#
loop_
_entity_poly.entity_id
_entity_poly.type
_entity_poly.pdbx_seq_one_letter_code
_entity_poly.pdbx_strand_id
1 'polypeptide(L)'
;MLWFANKNSLAVFALATDSRPTEKTPLHYAPFFNIYEDGRVCMGTVTIDIKNSASVEEFIQAWESYFFNSYFSHLLGSHSPIKGNCVNVWKDLIGTDKPFPKKVLKGNNKTLKNLL
;
A
#
# COMPACT_ATOMS: atom_id res chain seq x y z
N MET A 1 -1.58 1.75 7.56
CA MET A 1 -1.60 1.74 6.08
C MET A 1 -2.95 2.27 5.62
N LEU A 2 -3.04 2.97 4.50
CA LEU A 2 -4.30 3.45 3.95
C LEU A 2 -4.62 2.69 2.66
N TRP A 3 -5.84 2.16 2.58
CA TRP A 3 -6.35 1.41 1.43
C TRP A 3 -7.47 2.21 0.77
N PHE A 4 -7.37 2.42 -0.54
CA PHE A 4 -8.40 3.03 -1.37
C PHE A 4 -8.80 2.02 -2.43
N ALA A 5 -9.97 1.42 -2.28
CA ALA A 5 -10.39 0.27 -3.07
C ALA A 5 -11.82 0.41 -3.56
N ASN A 6 -12.07 -0.16 -4.74
CA ASN A 6 -13.40 -0.52 -5.22
C ASN A 6 -13.38 -2.02 -5.56
N LYS A 7 -14.43 -2.57 -6.19
CA LYS A 7 -14.48 -4.00 -6.53
C LYS A 7 -13.51 -4.46 -7.62
N ASN A 8 -12.84 -3.54 -8.31
CA ASN A 8 -11.98 -3.82 -9.47
C ASN A 8 -10.53 -3.36 -9.29
N SER A 9 -10.25 -2.47 -8.33
CA SER A 9 -8.92 -1.88 -8.18
C SER A 9 -8.62 -1.55 -6.73
N LEU A 10 -7.34 -1.66 -6.40
CA LEU A 10 -6.78 -1.26 -5.12
C LEU A 10 -5.65 -0.26 -5.34
N ALA A 11 -5.66 0.82 -4.55
CA ALA A 11 -4.53 1.70 -4.35
C ALA A 11 -4.18 1.76 -2.86
N VAL A 12 -2.89 1.82 -2.54
CA VAL A 12 -2.42 1.81 -1.15
C VAL A 12 -1.38 2.90 -0.91
N PHE A 13 -1.44 3.48 0.29
CA PHE A 13 -0.57 4.57 0.72
C PHE A 13 -0.08 4.34 2.14
N ALA A 14 1.09 4.92 2.46
CA ALA A 14 1.60 4.95 3.82
C ALA A 14 1.14 6.21 4.56
N LEU A 15 0.85 6.03 5.85
CA LEU A 15 0.59 7.11 6.81
C LEU A 15 1.78 7.21 7.76
N ALA A 16 2.16 8.43 8.11
CA ALA A 16 3.27 8.65 9.05
C ALA A 16 2.90 8.31 10.51
N THR A 17 1.60 8.35 10.83
CA THR A 17 1.08 8.10 12.18
C THR A 17 0.05 6.99 12.15
N ASP A 18 -0.10 6.32 13.29
CA ASP A 18 -1.15 5.34 13.53
C ASP A 18 -2.36 6.03 14.17
N SER A 19 -2.92 6.97 13.43
CA SER A 19 -4.05 7.77 13.87
C SER A 19 -5.03 7.89 12.72
N ARG A 20 -6.32 8.03 13.02
CA ARG A 20 -7.35 8.25 11.99
C ARG A 20 -6.96 9.46 11.13
N PRO A 21 -6.83 9.30 9.80
CA PRO A 21 -6.46 10.39 8.92
C PRO A 21 -7.61 11.39 8.80
N THR A 22 -7.26 12.63 8.50
CA THR A 22 -8.18 13.70 8.11
C THR A 22 -7.98 14.02 6.64
N GLU A 23 -8.88 14.80 6.04
CA GLU A 23 -8.72 15.28 4.65
C GLU A 23 -7.34 15.90 4.38
N LYS A 24 -6.75 16.58 5.37
CA LYS A 24 -5.45 17.26 5.26
C LYS A 24 -4.26 16.34 5.50
N THR A 25 -4.47 15.07 5.88
CA THR A 25 -3.38 14.15 6.20
C THR A 25 -2.53 13.87 4.96
N PRO A 26 -1.21 14.17 4.99
CA PRO A 26 -0.31 13.88 3.88
C PRO A 26 -0.13 12.37 3.70
N LEU A 27 -0.11 11.94 2.44
CA LEU A 27 0.12 10.56 2.05
C LEU A 27 1.58 10.36 1.65
N HIS A 28 2.04 9.13 1.82
CA HIS A 28 3.37 8.69 1.43
C HIS A 28 3.24 7.50 0.48
N TYR A 29 4.26 7.27 -0.34
CA TYR A 29 4.34 6.03 -1.11
C TYR A 29 4.37 4.86 -0.14
N ALA A 30 3.55 3.85 -0.42
CA ALA A 30 3.54 2.64 0.40
C ALA A 30 4.85 1.86 0.15
N PRO A 31 5.57 1.44 1.20
CA PRO A 31 6.90 0.85 1.10
C PRO A 31 6.85 -0.62 0.65
N PHE A 32 5.99 -1.00 -0.28
CA PHE A 32 5.93 -2.37 -0.83
C PHE A 32 6.36 -2.39 -2.29
N PHE A 33 6.67 -3.58 -2.78
CA PHE A 33 6.89 -3.82 -4.19
C PHE A 33 5.53 -3.88 -4.92
N ASN A 34 5.52 -3.95 -6.26
CA ASN A 34 4.29 -4.02 -7.06
C ASN A 34 3.30 -2.85 -6.93
N ILE A 35 3.74 -1.67 -6.48
CA ILE A 35 2.90 -0.48 -6.40
C ILE A 35 3.40 0.56 -7.40
N TYR A 36 2.51 1.07 -8.24
CA TYR A 36 2.79 2.17 -9.17
C TYR A 36 2.94 3.49 -8.42
N GLU A 37 3.59 4.49 -9.05
CA GLU A 37 3.81 5.80 -8.43
C GLU A 37 2.51 6.49 -7.99
N ASP A 38 1.39 6.26 -8.68
CA ASP A 38 0.11 6.84 -8.28
C ASP A 38 -0.56 6.14 -7.07
N GLY A 39 0.03 5.05 -6.58
CA GLY A 39 -0.45 4.23 -5.47
C GLY A 39 -1.21 2.97 -5.88
N ARG A 40 -1.54 2.79 -7.17
CA ARG A 40 -2.25 1.59 -7.64
C ARG A 40 -1.40 0.35 -7.45
N VAL A 41 -2.04 -0.74 -7.02
CA VAL A 41 -1.42 -2.05 -6.89
C VAL A 41 -1.45 -2.73 -8.26
N CYS A 42 -0.32 -3.26 -8.69
CA CYS A 42 -0.27 -4.16 -9.85
C CYS A 42 -0.74 -5.55 -9.43
N MET A 43 -1.89 -5.95 -9.96
CA MET A 43 -2.51 -7.23 -9.63
C MET A 43 -1.96 -8.39 -10.47
N GLY A 44 -1.16 -8.12 -11.50
CA GLY A 44 -0.59 -9.15 -12.36
C GLY A 44 -1.66 -10.09 -12.92
N THR A 45 -1.56 -11.38 -12.60
CA THR A 45 -2.52 -12.43 -12.98
C THR A 45 -3.56 -12.74 -11.92
N VAL A 46 -3.62 -11.99 -10.82
CA VAL A 46 -4.63 -12.19 -9.77
C VAL A 46 -6.01 -11.89 -10.34
N THR A 47 -6.89 -12.89 -10.28
CA THR A 47 -8.30 -12.71 -10.65
C THR A 47 -9.05 -12.11 -9.47
N ILE A 48 -9.54 -10.88 -9.64
CA ILE A 48 -10.34 -10.19 -8.63
C ILE A 48 -11.78 -10.69 -8.75
N ASP A 49 -12.28 -11.37 -7.72
CA ASP A 49 -13.64 -11.90 -7.66
C ASP A 49 -14.34 -11.43 -6.39
N ILE A 50 -14.67 -10.14 -6.36
CA ILE A 50 -15.44 -9.53 -5.28
C ILE A 50 -16.88 -9.32 -5.78
N LYS A 51 -17.81 -10.07 -5.19
CA LYS A 51 -19.24 -9.98 -5.53
C LYS A 51 -19.80 -8.61 -5.17
N ASN A 52 -20.74 -8.10 -5.97
CA ASN A 52 -21.47 -6.87 -5.63
C ASN A 52 -22.28 -7.01 -4.31
N SER A 53 -22.60 -8.24 -3.92
CA SER A 53 -23.31 -8.57 -2.68
C SER A 53 -22.39 -8.81 -1.49
N ALA A 54 -21.07 -8.64 -1.65
CA ALA A 54 -20.12 -8.89 -0.57
C ALA A 54 -20.36 -7.93 0.59
N SER A 55 -20.23 -8.43 1.81
CA SER A 55 -20.20 -7.58 3.00
C SER A 55 -18.94 -6.71 3.03
N VAL A 56 -18.90 -5.71 3.91
CA VAL A 56 -17.70 -4.88 4.08
C VAL A 56 -16.52 -5.73 4.59
N GLU A 57 -16.79 -6.69 5.47
CA GLU A 57 -15.80 -7.62 6.01
C GLU A 57 -15.25 -8.53 4.91
N GLU A 58 -16.12 -9.13 4.09
CA GLU A 58 -15.72 -9.96 2.95
C GLU A 58 -14.89 -9.15 1.93
N PHE A 59 -15.28 -7.90 1.68
CA PHE A 59 -14.56 -6.98 0.80
C PHE A 59 -13.14 -6.70 1.31
N ILE A 60 -12.99 -6.41 2.61
CA ILE A 60 -11.68 -6.14 3.24
C ILE A 60 -10.80 -7.40 3.18
N GLN A 61 -11.34 -8.55 3.60
CA GLN A 61 -10.60 -9.82 3.61
C GLN A 61 -10.14 -10.23 2.22
N ALA A 62 -10.99 -10.05 1.20
CA ALA A 62 -10.63 -10.34 -0.19
C ALA A 62 -9.44 -9.48 -0.64
N TRP A 63 -9.49 -8.17 -0.38
CA TRP A 63 -8.39 -7.27 -0.75
C TRP A 63 -7.10 -7.55 0.01
N GLU A 64 -7.17 -7.83 1.31
CA GLU A 64 -6.00 -8.24 2.10
C GLU A 64 -5.38 -9.52 1.52
N SER A 65 -6.21 -10.52 1.24
CA SER A 65 -5.76 -11.79 0.63
C SER A 65 -5.10 -11.55 -0.73
N TYR A 66 -5.73 -10.78 -1.63
CA TYR A 66 -5.17 -10.51 -2.95
C TYR A 66 -3.85 -9.73 -2.88
N PHE A 67 -3.72 -8.79 -1.95
CA PHE A 67 -2.50 -7.99 -1.81
C PHE A 67 -1.35 -8.80 -1.20
N PHE A 68 -1.56 -9.48 -0.07
CA PHE A 68 -0.49 -10.16 0.66
C PHE A 68 -0.08 -11.50 0.02
N ASN A 69 -0.97 -12.14 -0.74
CA ASN A 69 -0.61 -13.32 -1.54
C ASN A 69 -0.07 -12.95 -2.93
N SER A 70 0.06 -11.66 -3.27
CA SER A 70 0.69 -11.25 -4.53
C SER A 70 2.20 -11.46 -4.47
N TYR A 71 2.77 -11.90 -5.60
CA TYR A 71 4.21 -12.14 -5.69
C TYR A 71 4.97 -10.82 -5.89
N PHE A 72 5.59 -10.30 -4.83
CA PHE A 72 6.38 -9.06 -4.80
C PHE A 72 7.75 -9.20 -5.52
N SER A 73 7.74 -9.47 -6.84
CA SER A 73 8.96 -9.77 -7.60
C SER A 73 9.88 -8.57 -7.83
N HIS A 74 9.33 -7.39 -8.14
CA HIS A 74 10.13 -6.24 -8.58
C HIS A 74 9.53 -4.90 -8.13
N LEU A 75 10.39 -3.88 -8.02
CA LEU A 75 9.91 -2.49 -8.00
C LEU A 75 9.38 -2.15 -9.39
N LEU A 76 8.21 -1.51 -9.45
CA LEU A 76 7.63 -1.09 -10.72
C LEU A 76 8.24 0.26 -11.13
N GLY A 77 8.95 0.26 -12.26
CA GLY A 77 9.65 1.43 -12.76
C GLY A 77 10.97 1.73 -12.02
N SER A 78 11.51 2.93 -12.23
CA SER A 78 12.77 3.40 -11.62
C SER A 78 12.56 4.10 -10.26
N HIS A 79 11.34 4.12 -9.74
CA HIS A 79 10.98 4.87 -8.53
C HIS A 79 11.13 4.00 -7.27
N SER A 80 11.94 4.44 -6.30
CA SER A 80 11.95 3.86 -4.96
C SER A 80 10.84 4.48 -4.08
N PRO A 81 9.95 3.68 -3.46
CA PRO A 81 8.85 4.18 -2.63
C PRO A 81 9.32 4.76 -1.29
N ILE A 82 10.61 4.62 -0.96
CA ILE A 82 11.22 5.16 0.25
C ILE A 82 12.51 5.91 -0.06
N LYS A 83 12.99 6.68 0.91
CA LYS A 83 14.34 7.22 0.92
C LYS A 83 15.32 6.09 1.24
N GLY A 84 16.17 5.73 0.28
CA GLY A 84 17.13 4.63 0.40
C GLY A 84 16.64 3.33 -0.24
N ASN A 85 17.14 2.19 0.26
CA ASN A 85 16.91 0.87 -0.33
C ASN A 85 15.76 0.13 0.39
N CYS A 86 14.65 -0.08 -0.32
CA CYS A 86 13.46 -0.77 0.20
C CYS A 86 13.74 -2.22 0.62
N VAL A 87 14.55 -2.95 -0.15
CA VAL A 87 14.91 -4.35 0.14
C VAL A 87 15.65 -4.46 1.48
N ASN A 88 16.60 -3.56 1.74
CA ASN A 88 17.36 -3.57 2.99
C ASN A 88 16.45 -3.31 4.20
N VAL A 89 15.54 -2.33 4.09
CA VAL A 89 14.57 -2.05 5.16
C VAL A 89 13.74 -3.29 5.48
N TRP A 90 13.23 -4.01 4.48
CA TRP A 90 12.46 -5.23 4.75
C TRP A 90 13.31 -6.37 5.32
N LYS A 91 14.52 -6.59 4.79
CA LYS A 91 15.44 -7.59 5.34
C LYS A 91 15.76 -7.35 6.82
N ASP A 92 15.89 -6.08 7.23
CA ASP A 92 16.19 -5.71 8.61
C ASP A 92 15.00 -5.88 9.57
N LEU A 93 13.77 -5.90 9.03
CA LEU A 93 12.51 -5.94 9.80
C LEU A 93 11.89 -7.34 9.86
N ILE A 94 11.99 -8.13 8.79
CA ILE A 94 11.38 -9.47 8.71
C ILE A 94 11.89 -10.37 9.85
N GLY A 95 10.96 -10.99 10.58
CA GLY A 95 11.27 -11.86 11.71
C GLY A 95 11.72 -11.12 12.98
N THR A 96 11.48 -9.80 13.05
CA THR A 96 11.82 -8.97 14.21
C THR A 96 10.62 -8.14 14.65
N ASP A 97 10.62 -7.70 15.92
CA ASP A 97 9.63 -6.75 16.46
C ASP A 97 10.07 -5.28 16.30
N LYS A 98 11.08 -5.02 15.46
CA LYS A 98 11.55 -3.65 15.25
C LYS A 98 10.46 -2.83 14.56
N PRO A 99 10.18 -1.59 15.03
CA PRO A 99 9.22 -0.74 14.36
C PRO A 99 9.72 -0.28 13.00
N PHE A 100 8.80 -0.09 12.05
CA PHE A 100 9.12 0.45 10.74
C PHE A 100 9.78 1.85 10.87
N PRO A 101 10.92 2.12 10.20
CA PRO A 101 11.66 3.37 10.35
C PRO A 101 10.99 4.52 9.58
N LYS A 102 9.96 5.16 10.15
CA LYS A 102 9.13 6.22 9.52
C LYS A 102 9.88 7.33 8.77
N LYS A 103 11.10 7.66 9.19
CA LYS A 103 11.99 8.64 8.54
C LYS A 103 12.36 8.29 7.09
N VAL A 104 12.24 7.01 6.69
CA VAL A 104 12.47 6.58 5.30
C VAL A 104 11.26 6.86 4.41
N LEU A 105 10.08 7.18 4.96
CA LEU A 105 8.90 7.45 4.15
C LEU A 105 9.16 8.64 3.21
N LYS A 106 8.71 8.48 1.97
CA LYS A 106 8.76 9.48 0.93
C LYS A 106 7.33 9.97 0.66
N GLY A 107 7.11 11.28 0.78
CA GLY A 107 5.82 11.88 0.50
C GLY A 107 5.43 11.70 -0.97
N ASN A 108 4.14 11.48 -1.23
CA ASN A 108 3.62 11.29 -2.59
C ASN A 108 2.93 12.55 -3.16
N ASN A 109 3.13 13.70 -2.51
CA ASN A 109 2.51 15.00 -2.84
C ASN A 109 0.97 15.01 -2.85
N LYS A 110 0.31 13.99 -2.27
CA LYS A 110 -1.14 13.92 -2.08
C LYS A 110 -1.50 14.02 -0.60
N THR A 111 -2.73 14.43 -0.35
CA THR A 111 -3.44 14.32 0.92
C THR A 111 -4.60 13.36 0.78
N LEU A 112 -5.23 12.94 1.89
CA LEU A 112 -6.44 12.12 1.83
C LEU A 112 -7.54 12.76 0.97
N LYS A 113 -7.70 14.09 1.03
CA LYS A 113 -8.67 14.83 0.21
C LYS A 113 -8.50 14.60 -1.29
N ASN A 114 -7.30 14.28 -1.76
CA ASN A 114 -7.06 14.02 -3.18
C ASN A 114 -7.58 12.64 -3.64
N LEU A 115 -8.03 11.78 -2.71
CA LEU A 115 -8.60 10.45 -3.01
C LEU A 115 -10.13 10.41 -2.87
N LEU A 116 -10.72 11.38 -2.17
CA LEU A 116 -12.17 11.50 -1.93
C LEU A 116 -12.83 12.33 -3.03
#